data_AF-A0A5K0W0L6-F1
#
_entry.id   AF-A0A5K0W0L6-F1
#
_cell.length_a   1.000
_cell.length_b   1.000
_cell.length_c   1.000
_cell.angle_alpha   90.00
_cell.angle_beta   90.00
_cell.angle_gamma   90.00
#
_symmetry.space_group_name_H-M   'P 1'
#
loop_
_entity.id
_entity.type
_entity.pdbx_description
1 polymer ?
#
loop_
_entity_poly.entity_id
_entity_poly.type
_entity_poly.pdbx_seq_one_letter_code
_entity_poly.pdbx_strand_id
1 'polypeptide(L)' 'QIPKWWIWLYWMTPSNWTIRGLFTSQYGDIDKVIDVFGEKKAVSLFLKDYFGFPHDQLGVVAVVLIAYAVAFASLFAY' A
#
# COMPACT_ATOMS: atom_id res chain seq x y z
N GLN A 1 -11.25 12.47 6.61
CA GLN A 1 -9.84 12.91 6.63
C GLN A 1 -9.24 12.57 7.99
N ILE A 2 -8.06 11.95 8.03
CA ILE A 2 -7.37 11.56 9.28
C ILE A 2 -6.61 12.80 9.80
N PRO A 3 -6.68 13.16 11.10
CA PRO A 3 -5.91 14.28 11.61
C PRO A 3 -4.40 14.01 11.45
N LYS A 4 -3.60 15.04 11.15
CA LYS A 4 -2.17 14.87 10.81
C LYS A 4 -1.37 14.13 11.90
N TRP A 5 -1.77 14.28 13.15
CA TRP A 5 -1.14 13.60 14.27
C TRP A 5 -1.57 12.14 14.45
N TRP A 6 -2.59 11.64 13.77
CA TRP A 6 -2.92 10.20 13.81
C TRP A 6 -2.31 9.44 12.64
N ILE A 7 -1.73 10.13 11.66
CA ILE A 7 -1.31 9.51 10.40
C ILE A 7 -0.18 8.51 10.60
N TRP A 8 0.65 8.67 11.64
CA TRP A 8 1.73 7.72 11.91
C TRP A 8 1.20 6.35 12.33
N LEU A 9 0.06 6.27 13.03
CA LEU A 9 -0.56 4.97 13.39
C LEU A 9 -0.97 4.18 12.15
N TYR A 10 -1.43 4.88 11.12
CA TYR A 10 -1.73 4.28 9.82
C TYR A 10 -0.48 3.67 9.17
N TRP A 11 0.67 4.34 9.28
CA TRP A 11 1.94 3.84 8.75
C TRP A 11 2.62 2.79 9.64
N MET A 12 2.26 2.67 10.92
CA MET A 12 2.80 1.62 11.80
C MET A 12 2.09 0.28 11.66
N THR A 13 0.88 0.26 11.10
CA THR A 13 0.06 -0.96 11.06
C THR A 13 0.46 -1.83 9.85
N PRO A 14 0.82 -3.12 10.04
CA PRO A 14 1.27 -3.98 8.95
C PRO A 14 0.19 -4.21 7.88
N SER A 15 -1.09 -4.20 8.25
CA SER A 15 -2.20 -4.41 7.32
C SER A 15 -2.28 -3.34 6.21
N ASN A 16 -1.94 -2.09 6.51
CA ASN A 16 -1.89 -1.01 5.51
C ASN A 16 -0.81 -1.29 4.45
N TRP A 17 0.38 -1.76 4.87
CA TRP A 17 1.46 -2.13 3.96
C TRP A 17 1.11 -3.36 3.13
N THR A 18 0.46 -4.37 3.72
CA THR A 18 -0.01 -5.55 3.00
C THR A 18 -1.01 -5.17 1.91
N ILE A 19 -2.03 -4.37 2.23
CA ILE A 19 -3.04 -3.93 1.25
C ILE A 19 -2.38 -3.14 0.13
N ARG A 20 -1.48 -2.19 0.45
CA ARG A 20 -0.68 -1.48 -0.56
C ARG A 20 0.01 -2.44 -1.50
N GLY A 21 0.78 -3.39 -0.95
CA GLY A 21 1.55 -4.36 -1.74
C GLY A 21 0.66 -5.22 -2.63
N LEU A 22 -0.47 -5.70 -2.12
CA LEU A 22 -1.42 -6.49 -2.90
C LEU A 22 -1.95 -5.71 -4.10
N PHE A 23 -2.44 -4.49 -3.88
CA PHE A 23 -3.00 -3.69 -4.97
C PHE A 23 -1.94 -3.22 -5.98
N THR A 24 -0.77 -2.77 -5.51
CA THR A 24 0.30 -2.31 -6.44
C THR A 24 0.93 -3.44 -7.23
N SER A 25 1.07 -4.63 -6.64
CA SER A 25 1.63 -5.78 -7.36
C SER A 25 0.68 -6.37 -8.40
N GLN A 26 -0.64 -6.33 -8.13
CA GLN A 26 -1.62 -6.90 -9.04
C GLN A 26 -2.06 -5.94 -10.15
N TYR A 27 -2.08 -4.64 -9.86
CA TYR A 27 -2.77 -3.67 -10.70
C TYR A 27 -1.96 -2.40 -10.96
N GLY A 28 -0.76 -2.27 -10.37
CA GLY A 28 0.03 -1.04 -10.46
C GLY A 28 0.63 -0.79 -11.85
N ASP A 29 0.77 -1.82 -12.68
CA ASP A 29 1.23 -1.75 -14.08
C ASP A 29 0.12 -2.03 -15.10
N ILE A 30 -1.13 -2.16 -14.64
CA ILE A 30 -2.26 -2.46 -15.52
C ILE A 30 -2.85 -1.15 -16.06
N ASP A 31 -2.63 -0.91 -17.35
CA ASP A 31 -3.20 0.25 -18.08
C ASP A 31 -4.59 -0.02 -18.66
N LYS A 32 -5.27 -1.06 -18.17
CA LYS A 32 -6.66 -1.32 -18.54
C LYS A 32 -7.53 -0.14 -18.10
N VAL A 33 -8.30 0.39 -19.04
CA VAL A 33 -9.24 1.48 -18.77
C VAL A 33 -10.47 0.94 -18.06
N ILE A 34 -10.80 1.54 -16.92
CA ILE A 34 -12.00 1.29 -16.14
C ILE A 34 -12.85 2.55 -16.07
N ASP A 35 -14.16 2.38 -15.96
CA ASP A 35 -15.09 3.47 -15.68
C ASP A 35 -15.21 3.62 -14.16
N VAL A 36 -14.75 4.76 -13.64
CA VAL A 36 -14.78 5.08 -12.21
C VAL A 36 -15.41 6.45 -12.05
N PHE A 37 -16.50 6.51 -11.30
CA PHE A 37 -17.25 7.76 -11.09
C PHE A 37 -17.71 8.46 -12.39
N GLY A 38 -17.92 7.71 -13.48
CA GLY A 38 -18.30 8.25 -14.78
C GLY A 38 -17.14 8.76 -15.63
N GLU A 39 -15.90 8.60 -15.17
CA GLU A 39 -14.68 8.91 -15.93
C GLU A 39 -13.92 7.64 -16.30
N LYS A 40 -13.43 7.58 -17.55
CA LYS A 40 -12.56 6.51 -18.03
C LYS A 40 -11.11 6.80 -17.63
N LYS A 41 -10.55 5.99 -16.74
CA LYS A 41 -9.16 6.10 -16.28
C LYS A 41 -8.47 4.73 -16.25
N ALA A 42 -7.15 4.71 -16.42
CA ALA A 42 -6.39 3.47 -16.24
C ALA A 42 -6.43 3.04 -14.77
N VAL A 43 -6.46 1.73 -14.51
CA VAL A 43 -6.44 1.19 -13.14
C VAL A 43 -5.19 1.66 -12.38
N SER A 44 -4.03 1.65 -13.04
CA SER A 44 -2.74 2.14 -12.51
C SER A 44 -2.85 3.59 -12.00
N LEU A 45 -3.44 4.48 -12.80
CA LEU A 45 -3.69 5.89 -12.46
C LEU A 45 -4.69 6.02 -11.30
N PHE A 46 -5.76 5.24 -11.30
CA PHE A 46 -6.74 5.27 -10.22
C PHE A 46 -6.14 4.87 -8.86
N LEU A 47 -5.29 3.83 -8.83
CA LEU A 47 -4.60 3.40 -7.62
C LEU A 47 -3.64 4.46 -7.09
N LYS A 48 -2.95 5.16 -7.99
CA LYS A 48 -2.06 6.27 -7.61
C LYS A 48 -2.85 7.47 -7.09
N ASP A 49 -3.87 7.93 -7.80
CA ASP A 49 -4.55 9.20 -7.51
C ASP A 49 -5.55 9.08 -6.36
N TYR A 50 -6.27 7.96 -6.25
CA TYR A 50 -7.31 7.77 -5.23
C TYR A 50 -6.78 7.09 -3.97
N PHE A 51 -6.00 6.01 -4.13
CA PHE A 51 -5.47 5.23 -2.99
C PHE A 51 -4.06 5.69 -2.55
N GLY A 52 -3.37 6.49 -3.36
CA GLY A 52 -2.00 6.91 -3.06
C GLY A 52 -1.01 5.74 -3.10
N PHE A 53 -1.23 4.79 -4.01
CA PHE A 53 -0.43 3.57 -4.17
C PHE A 53 0.45 3.68 -5.43
N PRO A 54 1.64 4.33 -5.36
CA PRO A 54 2.56 4.39 -6.49
C PRO A 54 3.19 3.02 -6.76
N HIS A 55 3.38 2.71 -8.05
CA HIS A 55 3.93 1.42 -8.50
C HIS A 55 5.34 1.13 -7.95
N ASP A 56 6.20 2.15 -7.83
CA ASP A 56 7.57 2.02 -7.33
C ASP A 56 7.68 1.75 -5.81
N GLN A 57 6.57 1.72 -5.06
CA GLN A 57 6.62 1.49 -3.61
C GLN A 57 6.70 0.02 -3.19
N LEU A 58 6.65 -0.94 -4.12
CA LEU A 58 6.73 -2.37 -3.80
C LEU A 58 7.99 -2.74 -3.01
N GLY A 59 9.12 -2.12 -3.32
CA GLY A 59 10.37 -2.32 -2.57
C GLY A 59 10.27 -1.88 -1.10
N VAL A 60 9.63 -0.73 -0.84
CA VAL A 60 9.41 -0.23 0.52
C VAL A 60 8.47 -1.13 1.29
N VAL A 61 7.38 -1.58 0.65
CA VAL A 61 6.42 -2.52 1.25
C VAL A 61 7.12 -3.81 1.69
N ALA A 62 7.97 -4.38 0.83
CA ALA A 62 8.71 -5.60 1.14
C ALA A 62 9.62 -5.43 2.37
N VAL A 63 10.39 -4.34 2.43
CA VAL A 63 11.28 -4.04 3.57
C VAL A 63 10.50 -3.90 4.87
N VAL A 64 9.37 -3.18 4.86
CA VAL A 64 8.57 -2.96 6.07
C VAL A 64 7.95 -4.26 6.58
N LEU A 65 7.41 -5.11 5.68
CA LEU A 65 6.82 -6.39 6.07
C LEU A 65 7.87 -7.36 6.63
N ILE A 66 9.07 -7.40 6.05
CA ILE A 66 10.19 -8.20 6.58
C ILE A 66 10.61 -7.68 7.96
N ALA A 67 10.76 -6.36 8.12
CA ALA A 67 11.11 -5.76 9.40
C ALA A 67 10.07 -6.10 10.49
N TYR A 68 8.77 -6.09 10.16
CA TYR A 68 7.71 -6.48 11.07
C TYR A 68 7.82 -7.95 11.50
N ALA A 69 8.08 -8.85 10.55
CA ALA A 69 8.26 -10.27 10.84
C ALA A 69 9.49 -10.52 11.74
N VAL A 70 10.62 -9.86 11.45
CA VAL A 70 11.85 -9.96 12.25
C VAL A 70 11.64 -9.40 13.66
N ALA A 71 11.00 -8.25 13.80
CA ALA A 71 10.68 -7.65 15.09
C ALA A 71 9.76 -8.56 15.92
N PHE A 72 8.71 -9.10 15.30
CA PHE A 72 7.81 -10.05 15.94
C PHE A 72 8.57 -11.31 16.40
N ALA A 73 9.34 -11.94 15.51
CA ALA A 73 10.15 -13.10 15.86
C ALA A 73 11.12 -12.82 17.02
N SER A 74 11.76 -11.64 17.03
CA SER A 74 12.69 -11.25 18.09
C SER A 74 12.02 -11.04 19.44
N LEU A 75 10.81 -10.47 19.47
CA LEU A 75 10.05 -10.24 20.70
C LEU A 75 9.59 -11.55 21.36
N PHE A 76 9.33 -12.60 20.57
CA PHE A 76 8.86 -13.90 21.04
C PHE A 76 9.93 -14.99 20.99
N ALA A 77 11.20 -14.62 20.80
CA ALA A 77 12.31 -15.57 20.73
C ALA A 77 12.70 -16.18 22.09
N TYR A 78 12.26 -15.58 23.19
CA TYR A 78 12.50 -16.01 24.58
C TYR A 78 11.19 -15.97 25.36
#